data_AF-A0A822I2Q6-F1
#
_entry.id   AF-A0A822I2Q6-F1
#
_cell.length_a   1.000
_cell.length_b   1.000
_cell.length_c   1.000
_cell.angle_alpha   90.00
_cell.angle_beta   90.00
_cell.angle_gamma   90.00
#
_symmetry.space_group_name_H-M   'P 1'
#
loop_
_entity.id
_entity.type
_entity.pdbx_description
1 polymer ?
#
loop_
_entity_poly.entity_id
_entity_poly.type
_entity_poly.pdbx_seq_one_letter_code
_entity_poly.pdbx_strand_id
1 'polypeptide(L)'
;IAADCKHYAAYDLEDWNGTDRFHFDARVSDQDLIETYLPPFESCIRDAKVASIMCSYNAVNGIPSCANQFILDTIARESYHLDGFVVSDCGAVATIMDGHHYTSTVQDTV
;
A
#
# COMPACT_ATOMS: atom_id res chain seq x y z
N ILE A 1 8.32 -9.00 -20.05
CA ILE A 1 8.67 -8.72 -18.64
C ILE A 1 7.52 -7.91 -18.06
N ALA A 2 6.97 -8.30 -16.92
CA ALA A 2 5.97 -7.52 -16.20
C ALA A 2 6.69 -6.52 -15.28
N ALA A 3 6.26 -5.26 -15.29
CA ALA A 3 6.73 -4.26 -14.33
C ALA A 3 5.82 -4.23 -13.10
N ASP A 4 6.37 -3.75 -11.99
CA ASP A 4 5.71 -3.63 -10.69
C ASP A 4 6.01 -2.25 -10.09
N CYS A 5 4.96 -1.45 -9.84
CA CYS A 5 5.10 -0.13 -9.24
C CYS A 5 4.98 -0.20 -7.72
N LYS A 6 5.97 0.37 -7.02
CA LYS A 6 6.13 0.21 -5.58
C LYS A 6 6.67 1.47 -4.89
N HIS A 7 6.43 1.65 -3.59
CA HIS A 7 5.58 0.83 -2.71
C HIS A 7 4.25 1.58 -2.48
N TYR A 8 3.14 0.93 -2.81
CA TYR A 8 1.79 1.51 -2.79
C TYR A 8 1.16 1.38 -1.38
N ALA A 9 0.99 2.44 -0.59
CA ALA A 9 1.34 3.85 -0.85
C ALA A 9 1.81 4.55 0.44
N ALA A 10 2.25 5.80 0.30
CA ALA A 10 2.76 6.63 1.40
C ALA A 10 3.89 5.97 2.21
N TYR A 11 4.77 5.25 1.51
CA TYR A 11 5.98 4.65 2.05
C TYR A 11 7.18 5.52 1.68
N ASP A 12 7.79 6.18 2.66
CA ASP A 12 8.98 7.03 2.45
C ASP A 12 9.95 7.07 3.65
N LEU A 13 9.69 6.29 4.71
CA LEU A 13 10.54 6.19 5.90
C LEU A 13 10.88 4.73 6.19
N GLU A 14 12.18 4.46 6.41
CA GLU A 14 12.67 3.13 6.78
C GLU A 14 12.62 2.90 8.30
N ASP A 15 13.28 3.79 9.05
CA ASP A 15 13.33 3.81 10.50
C ASP A 15 13.68 5.23 10.94
N TRP A 16 12.76 5.86 11.66
CA TRP A 16 12.97 7.19 12.20
C TRP A 16 12.30 7.35 13.55
N ASN A 17 13.02 7.96 14.49
CA ASN A 17 12.53 8.28 15.83
C ASN A 17 11.93 7.08 16.60
N GLY A 18 12.51 5.88 16.39
CA GLY A 18 12.10 4.66 17.07
C GLY A 18 10.89 3.94 16.46
N THR A 19 10.44 4.38 15.28
CA THR A 19 9.39 3.71 14.51
C THR A 19 9.97 3.25 13.17
N ASP A 20 9.99 1.94 12.97
CA ASP A 20 10.36 1.35 11.68
C ASP A 20 9.16 1.23 10.73
N ARG A 21 9.46 0.97 9.47
CA ARG A 21 8.50 0.79 8.39
C ARG A 21 7.44 -0.30 8.60
N PHE A 22 7.70 -1.29 9.45
CA PHE A 22 6.78 -2.40 9.72
C PHE A 22 5.71 -2.02 10.75
N HIS A 23 5.95 -0.94 11.51
CA HIS A 23 5.05 -0.42 12.54
C HIS A 23 4.53 0.99 12.22
N PHE A 24 5.03 1.61 11.15
CA PHE A 24 4.68 2.98 10.80
C PHE A 24 3.24 3.10 10.29
N ASP A 25 2.48 4.03 10.87
CA ASP A 25 1.15 4.44 10.42
C ASP A 25 1.21 5.86 9.88
N ALA A 26 1.24 5.97 8.55
CA ALA A 26 1.29 7.22 7.84
C ALA A 26 -0.06 7.95 7.99
N ARG A 27 -0.05 9.08 8.70
CA ARG A 27 -1.21 9.96 8.84
C ARG A 27 -1.19 10.99 7.72
N VAL A 28 -1.95 10.71 6.67
CA VAL A 28 -1.95 11.46 5.42
C VAL A 28 -3.34 12.06 5.21
N SER A 29 -3.42 13.36 4.91
CA SER A 29 -4.69 13.98 4.54
C SER A 29 -5.17 13.45 3.18
N ASP A 30 -6.48 13.42 2.93
CA ASP A 30 -7.00 13.01 1.61
C ASP A 30 -6.41 13.88 0.49
N GLN A 31 -6.19 15.16 0.77
CA GLN A 31 -5.54 16.09 -0.15
C GLN A 31 -4.11 15.64 -0.47
N ASP A 32 -3.26 15.41 0.53
CA ASP A 32 -1.87 15.00 0.29
C ASP A 32 -1.78 13.62 -0.34
N LEU A 33 -2.71 12.72 0.02
CA LEU A 33 -2.77 11.38 -0.57
C LEU A 33 -2.97 11.48 -2.08
N ILE A 34 -3.91 12.31 -2.54
CA ILE A 34 -4.23 12.49 -3.95
C ILE A 34 -3.22 13.39 -4.68
N GLU A 35 -2.73 14.45 -4.04
CA GLU A 35 -1.88 15.46 -4.69
C GLU A 35 -0.39 15.10 -4.67
N THR A 36 0.05 14.27 -3.73
CA THR A 36 1.49 13.97 -3.53
C THR A 36 1.81 12.48 -3.66
N TYR A 37 1.10 11.60 -2.94
CA TYR A 37 1.52 10.20 -2.82
C TYR A 37 0.99 9.29 -3.95
N LEU A 38 -0.22 9.52 -4.43
CA LEU A 38 -0.84 8.72 -5.49
C LEU A 38 -0.52 9.10 -6.95
N PRO A 39 -0.16 10.36 -7.33
CA PRO A 39 0.05 10.71 -8.73
C PRO A 39 1.05 9.82 -9.49
N PRO A 40 2.19 9.38 -8.90
CA PRO A 40 3.09 8.47 -9.60
C PRO A 40 2.44 7.11 -9.91
N PHE A 41 1.60 6.62 -9.01
CA PHE A 41 0.88 5.35 -9.18
C PHE A 41 -0.29 5.49 -10.15
N GLU A 42 -0.98 6.64 -10.15
CA GLU A 42 -1.99 6.95 -11.16
C GLU A 42 -1.39 6.87 -12.56
N SER A 43 -0.28 7.55 -12.82
CA SER A 43 0.37 7.45 -14.13
C SER A 43 0.92 6.05 -14.42
N CYS A 44 1.45 5.35 -13.41
CA CYS A 44 1.92 3.98 -13.59
C CYS A 44 0.79 3.00 -13.99
N ILE A 45 -0.36 3.11 -13.34
CA ILE A 45 -1.51 2.23 -13.57
C ILE A 45 -2.27 2.68 -14.82
N ARG A 46 -2.76 3.92 -14.84
CA ARG A 46 -3.66 4.42 -15.87
C ARG A 46 -2.94 4.62 -17.20
N ASP A 47 -1.77 5.26 -17.19
CA ASP A 47 -1.11 5.72 -18.42
C ASP A 47 -0.13 4.67 -18.96
N ALA A 48 0.70 4.09 -18.08
CA ALA A 48 1.69 3.08 -18.45
C ALA A 48 1.14 1.64 -18.49
N LYS A 49 -0.08 1.40 -17.99
CA LYS A 49 -0.74 0.08 -17.98
C LYS A 49 0.14 -0.99 -17.34
N VAL A 50 0.69 -0.68 -16.17
CA VAL A 50 1.54 -1.61 -15.42
C VAL A 50 0.83 -2.93 -15.14
N ALA A 51 1.58 -4.02 -15.16
CA ALA A 51 1.03 -5.35 -14.90
C ALA A 51 0.79 -5.61 -13.40
N SER A 52 1.50 -4.91 -12.52
CA SER A 52 1.43 -5.11 -11.08
C SER A 52 1.74 -3.85 -10.27
N ILE A 53 1.23 -3.82 -9.04
CA ILE A 53 1.65 -2.90 -7.98
C ILE A 53 1.98 -3.70 -6.73
N MET A 54 2.91 -3.17 -5.93
CA MET A 54 3.30 -3.77 -4.65
C MET A 54 2.76 -2.95 -3.49
N CYS A 55 1.90 -3.56 -2.67
CA CYS A 55 1.44 -2.92 -1.44
C CYS A 55 2.56 -2.84 -0.39
N SER A 56 2.64 -1.72 0.31
CA SER A 56 3.74 -1.41 1.25
C SER A 56 3.56 -2.05 2.64
N TYR A 57 4.62 -1.98 3.44
CA TYR A 57 4.62 -2.42 4.85
C TYR A 57 3.78 -1.53 5.76
N ASN A 58 3.82 -0.21 5.57
CA ASN A 58 3.20 0.75 6.47
C ASN A 58 1.67 0.72 6.39
N ALA A 59 1.02 1.21 7.45
CA ALA A 59 -0.38 1.58 7.39
C ALA A 59 -0.56 2.98 6.81
N VAL A 60 -1.71 3.22 6.20
CA VAL A 60 -2.17 4.55 5.80
C VAL A 60 -3.47 4.83 6.52
N ASN A 61 -3.48 5.87 7.35
CA ASN A 61 -4.62 6.27 8.16
C ASN A 61 -5.22 5.12 9.01
N GLY A 62 -4.35 4.30 9.58
CA GLY A 62 -4.72 3.19 10.48
C GLY A 62 -5.05 1.86 9.80
N ILE A 63 -4.91 1.74 8.48
CA ILE A 63 -5.15 0.49 7.75
C ILE A 63 -3.85 0.06 7.04
N PRO A 64 -3.28 -1.13 7.34
CA PRO A 64 -2.13 -1.67 6.63
C PRO A 64 -2.34 -1.67 5.12
N SER A 65 -1.36 -1.21 4.34
CA SER A 65 -1.56 -0.98 2.91
C SER A 65 -1.98 -2.24 2.14
N CYS A 66 -1.46 -3.41 2.51
CA CYS A 66 -1.86 -4.69 1.92
C CYS A 66 -3.26 -5.19 2.34
N ALA A 67 -3.92 -4.56 3.31
CA ALA A 67 -5.30 -4.81 3.72
C ALA A 67 -6.25 -3.64 3.39
N ASN A 68 -5.75 -2.59 2.73
CA ASN A 68 -6.48 -1.34 2.55
C ASN A 68 -7.29 -1.34 1.24
N GLN A 69 -8.55 -1.76 1.34
CA GLN A 69 -9.50 -1.81 0.21
C GLN A 69 -9.70 -0.46 -0.48
N PHE A 70 -9.62 0.65 0.25
CA PHE A 70 -9.80 1.96 -0.36
C PHE A 70 -8.70 2.26 -1.38
N ILE A 71 -7.44 2.06 -1.02
CA ILE A 71 -6.35 2.32 -1.97
C ILE A 71 -6.23 1.21 -3.02
N LEU A 72 -6.44 -0.06 -2.64
CA LEU A 72 -6.23 -1.20 -3.55
C LEU A 72 -7.39 -1.39 -4.53
N ASP A 73 -8.63 -1.32 -4.06
CA ASP A 73 -9.80 -1.56 -4.90
C ASP A 73 -10.36 -0.24 -5.42
N THR A 74 -10.83 0.66 -4.55
CA THR A 74 -11.49 1.90 -4.98
C THR A 74 -10.58 2.80 -5.82
N ILE A 75 -9.32 2.98 -5.41
CA ILE A 75 -8.39 3.83 -6.15
C ILE A 75 -7.71 3.05 -7.28
N ALA A 76 -6.90 2.04 -6.97
CA ALA A 76 -6.07 1.40 -8.00
C ALA A 76 -6.90 0.62 -9.04
N ARG A 77 -7.88 -0.19 -8.63
CA ARG A 77 -8.70 -0.97 -9.57
C ARG A 77 -9.82 -0.15 -10.21
N GLU A 78 -10.64 0.51 -9.40
CA GLU A 78 -11.85 1.15 -9.92
C GLU A 78 -11.55 2.51 -10.56
N SER A 79 -10.74 3.36 -9.91
CA SER A 79 -10.46 4.71 -10.40
C SER A 79 -9.33 4.76 -11.44
N TYR A 80 -8.26 3.99 -11.24
CA TYR A 80 -7.10 3.99 -12.16
C TYR A 80 -7.10 2.83 -13.17
N HIS A 81 -8.03 1.88 -13.04
CA HIS A 81 -8.20 0.74 -13.94
C HIS A 81 -7.00 -0.22 -13.97
N LEU A 82 -6.55 -0.66 -12.78
CA LEU A 82 -5.58 -1.75 -12.68
C LEU A 82 -6.23 -3.10 -13.04
N ASP A 83 -5.96 -3.56 -14.26
CA ASP A 83 -6.33 -4.91 -14.74
C ASP A 83 -5.38 -6.02 -14.26
N GLY A 84 -4.27 -5.62 -13.65
CA GLY A 84 -3.21 -6.50 -13.17
C GLY A 84 -3.44 -7.08 -11.78
N PHE A 85 -2.33 -7.54 -11.18
CA PHE A 85 -2.33 -8.16 -9.86
C PHE A 85 -1.56 -7.31 -8.84
N VAL A 86 -1.95 -7.43 -7.58
CA VAL A 86 -1.23 -6.81 -6.46
C VAL A 86 -0.32 -7.86 -5.85
N VAL A 87 0.93 -7.50 -5.60
CA VAL A 87 1.84 -8.29 -4.78
C VAL A 87 2.06 -7.61 -3.44
N SER A 88 2.36 -8.39 -2.41
CA SER A 88 2.83 -7.82 -1.15
C SER A 88 4.32 -7.52 -1.24
N ASP A 89 4.77 -6.48 -0.53
CA ASP A 89 6.17 -6.44 -0.14
C ASP A 89 6.50 -7.66 0.74
N CYS A 90 7.77 -8.04 0.81
CA CYS A 90 8.22 -9.30 1.36
C CYS A 90 7.86 -9.44 2.86
N GLY A 91 6.76 -10.15 3.14
CA GLY A 91 6.26 -10.32 4.50
C GLY A 91 5.28 -9.23 4.96
N ALA A 92 4.88 -8.30 4.08
CA ALA A 92 3.93 -7.24 4.43
C ALA A 92 2.53 -7.77 4.82
N VAL A 93 2.16 -8.97 4.36
CA VAL A 93 0.95 -9.65 4.84
C VAL A 93 1.11 -10.06 6.30
N ALA A 94 2.27 -10.61 6.70
CA ALA A 94 2.51 -10.97 8.10
C ALA A 94 2.54 -9.74 9.01
N THR A 95 3.09 -8.61 8.54
CA THR A 95 3.14 -7.36 9.33
C THR A 95 1.77 -6.78 9.65
N ILE A 96 0.71 -7.13 8.91
CA ILE A 96 -0.68 -6.77 9.26
C ILE A 96 -1.01 -7.24 10.69
N MET A 97 -0.59 -8.46 11.05
CA MET A 97 -0.82 -9.05 12.37
C MET A 97 0.35 -8.75 13.32
N ASP A 98 1.57 -9.04 12.89
CA ASP A 98 2.74 -9.06 13.78
C ASP A 98 3.21 -7.65 14.16
N GLY A 99 3.12 -6.69 13.24
CA GLY A 99 3.58 -5.31 13.44
C GLY A 99 2.43 -4.35 13.76
N HIS A 100 1.38 -4.36 12.94
CA HIS A 100 0.26 -3.42 13.06
C HIS A 100 -0.85 -3.87 14.01
N HIS A 101 -0.87 -5.16 14.37
CA HIS A 101 -1.93 -5.76 15.19
C HIS A 101 -3.34 -5.46 14.67
N TYR A 102 -3.49 -5.36 13.34
CA TYR A 102 -4.74 -5.01 12.69
C TYR A 102 -5.73 -6.19 12.68
N THR A 103 -5.21 -7.41 12.59
CA THR A 103 -5.97 -8.67 12.73
C THR A 103 -5.49 -9.46 13.92
N SER A 104 -6.35 -10.32 14.47
CA SER A 104 -6.04 -11.11 15.69
C SER A 104 -5.54 -12.52 15.41
N THR A 105 -5.73 -13.04 14.20
CA THR A 105 -5.33 -14.40 13.82
C THR A 105 -4.74 -14.43 12.42
N VAL A 106 -3.86 -15.40 12.17
CA VAL A 106 -3.29 -15.65 10.83
C VAL A 106 -4.39 -15.89 9.78
N GLN A 107 -5.50 -16.54 10.18
CA GLN A 107 -6.62 -16.85 9.30
C GLN A 107 -7.38 -15.60 8.87
N ASP A 108 -7.45 -14.57 9.72
CA ASP A 108 -8.11 -13.30 9.37
C ASP A 108 -7.20 -12.40 8.52
N THR A 109 -5.89 -12.68 8.50
CA THR A 109 -4.89 -11.90 7.75
C THR A 109 -4.79 -12.29 6.28
N VAL A 110 -5.23 -13.50 5.89
CA VAL A 110 -5.04 -14.10 4.56
C VAL A 110 -6.32 -14.30 3.77
#